data_AF-A0A834TIG7-F1
#
_entry.id   AF-A0A834TIG7-F1
#
_cell.length_a   1.000
_cell.length_b   1.000
_cell.length_c   1.000
_cell.angle_alpha   90.00
_cell.angle_beta   90.00
_cell.angle_gamma   90.00
#
_symmetry.space_group_name_H-M   'P 1'
#
loop_
_entity.id
_entity.type
_entity.pdbx_description
1 polymer ?
#
loop_
_entity_poly.entity_id
_entity_poly.type
_entity_poly.pdbx_seq_one_letter_code
_entity_poly.pdbx_strand_id
1 'polypeptide(L)'
;MDKKLISSWYNAHSSVPSSYVQPPECRPGNIIAVATDETIPVVDFGVHDRVDLVKHILKASEEYGFFQVINHGVCKELMEETMKVLKEFHGMSEEEKVNECSKDPNRSCRIYTSSENFKKDAIHYWKDSLTHTCPPSEEHIHFWPQKPTNYR
;
A
#
# COMPACT_ATOMS: atom_id res chain seq x y z
N MET A 1 10.09 7.49 -23.39
CA MET A 1 10.55 7.67 -22.00
C MET A 1 10.51 6.31 -21.36
N ASP A 2 11.69 5.77 -21.03
CA ASP A 2 11.78 4.58 -20.19
C ASP A 2 11.05 4.87 -18.87
N LYS A 3 10.23 3.90 -18.45
CA LYS A 3 9.26 4.07 -17.36
C LYS A 3 10.00 4.22 -16.04
N LYS A 4 10.34 5.46 -15.68
CA LYS A 4 10.96 5.73 -14.39
C LYS A 4 9.95 5.70 -13.26
N LEU A 5 10.30 5.05 -12.16
CA LEU A 5 9.56 5.08 -10.90
C LEU A 5 9.46 6.52 -10.39
N ILE A 6 8.31 6.90 -9.82
CA ILE A 6 8.09 8.29 -9.41
C ILE A 6 9.01 8.71 -8.27
N SER A 7 9.43 7.75 -7.44
CA SER A 7 10.43 7.94 -6.39
C SER A 7 11.79 8.42 -6.91
N SER A 8 12.08 8.30 -8.21
CA SER A 8 13.31 8.83 -8.82
C SER A 8 13.16 10.23 -9.43
N TRP A 9 12.00 10.89 -9.29
CA TRP A 9 11.68 12.14 -9.99
C TRP A 9 12.05 13.42 -9.21
N TYR A 10 12.73 13.31 -8.07
CA TYR A 10 13.01 14.42 -7.14
C TYR A 10 13.73 15.63 -7.78
N ASN A 11 14.40 15.44 -8.91
CA ASN A 11 15.08 16.49 -9.69
C ASN A 11 14.66 16.54 -11.16
N ALA A 12 13.64 15.77 -11.57
CA ALA A 12 13.27 15.62 -12.98
C ALA A 12 12.28 16.68 -13.48
N HIS A 13 11.48 17.27 -12.58
CA HIS A 13 10.42 18.21 -12.93
C HIS A 13 10.37 19.39 -11.94
N SER A 14 10.11 20.60 -12.45
CA SER A 14 9.90 21.81 -11.63
C SER A 14 8.46 21.96 -11.13
N SER A 15 7.52 21.17 -11.66
CA SER A 15 6.12 21.12 -11.27
C SER A 15 5.55 19.71 -11.48
N VAL A 16 4.43 19.40 -10.80
CA VAL A 16 3.72 18.13 -10.99
C VAL A 16 3.17 18.06 -12.41
N PRO A 17 3.46 17.01 -13.20
CA PRO A 17 2.95 16.90 -14.57
C PRO A 17 1.43 16.82 -14.59
N SER A 18 0.81 17.38 -15.64
CA SER A 18 -0.66 17.45 -15.77
C SER A 18 -1.34 16.08 -15.72
N SER A 19 -0.67 15.00 -16.17
CA SER A 19 -1.18 13.63 -16.09
C SER A 19 -1.32 13.11 -14.66
N TYR A 20 -0.73 13.75 -13.64
CA TYR A 20 -0.89 13.41 -12.22
C TYR A 20 -1.86 14.35 -11.48
N VAL A 21 -2.33 15.39 -12.16
CA VAL A 21 -3.26 16.36 -11.57
C VAL A 21 -4.67 15.84 -11.74
N GLN A 22 -5.33 15.51 -10.62
CA GLN A 22 -6.72 15.04 -10.64
C GLN A 22 -7.66 16.09 -11.27
N PRO A 23 -8.75 15.67 -11.94
CA PRO A 23 -9.79 16.58 -12.40
C PRO A 23 -10.37 17.40 -11.23
N PRO A 24 -10.77 18.67 -11.43
CA PRO A 24 -11.28 19.54 -10.36
C PRO A 24 -12.36 18.88 -9.49
N GLU A 25 -13.26 18.10 -10.09
CA GLU A 25 -14.34 17.35 -9.45
C GLU A 25 -13.86 16.19 -8.57
N CYS A 26 -12.65 15.68 -8.79
CA CYS A 26 -12.04 14.60 -8.01
C CYS A 26 -11.02 15.12 -6.99
N ARG A 27 -10.70 16.42 -7.02
CA ARG A 27 -9.82 17.01 -6.01
C ARG A 27 -10.57 17.10 -4.69
N PRO A 28 -9.89 16.91 -3.54
CA PRO A 28 -10.49 17.24 -2.26
C PRO A 28 -10.99 18.69 -2.33
N GLY A 29 -12.30 18.89 -2.19
CA GLY A 29 -12.87 20.23 -2.17
C GLY A 29 -12.45 21.00 -0.91
N ASN A 30 -13.09 22.13 -0.66
CA ASN A 30 -13.12 22.68 0.69
C ASN A 30 -13.99 21.76 1.54
N ILE A 31 -13.39 20.65 2.00
CA ILE A 31 -13.96 19.84 3.06
C ILE A 31 -13.98 20.77 4.25
N ILE A 32 -15.12 21.45 4.45
CA ILE A 32 -15.54 21.81 5.80
C ILE A 32 -15.45 20.46 6.50
N ALA A 33 -14.47 20.30 7.38
CA ALA A 33 -14.49 19.20 8.32
C ALA A 33 -15.86 19.33 8.97
N VAL A 34 -16.84 18.59 8.47
CA VAL A 34 -18.10 18.45 9.15
C VAL A 34 -17.62 17.79 10.42
N ALA A 35 -17.59 18.58 11.49
CA ALA A 35 -17.34 18.08 12.83
C ALA A 35 -18.56 17.23 13.18
N THR A 36 -18.76 16.13 12.46
CA THR A 36 -19.49 15.01 12.97
C THR A 36 -18.54 14.38 13.98
N ASP A 37 -19.02 14.16 15.19
CA ASP A 37 -18.34 13.31 16.17
C ASP A 37 -18.30 11.82 15.72
N GLU A 38 -18.60 11.55 14.44
CA GLU A 38 -18.61 10.24 13.81
C GLU A 38 -17.17 9.84 13.47
N THR A 39 -16.53 9.19 14.43
CA THR A 39 -15.23 8.56 14.22
C THR A 39 -15.38 7.18 13.58
N ILE A 40 -14.43 6.80 12.73
CA ILE A 40 -14.32 5.44 12.18
C ILE A 40 -14.37 4.42 13.34
N PRO A 41 -15.22 3.38 13.27
CA PRO A 41 -15.30 2.38 14.33
C PRO A 41 -13.95 1.72 14.63
N VAL A 42 -13.67 1.54 15.90
CA VAL A 42 -12.49 0.80 16.40
C VAL A 42 -12.98 -0.47 17.09
N VAL A 43 -12.58 -1.64 16.59
CA VAL A 43 -12.95 -2.93 17.13
C VAL A 43 -11.79 -3.50 17.94
N ASP A 44 -12.03 -3.78 19.21
CA ASP A 44 -11.04 -4.36 20.12
C ASP A 44 -11.11 -5.90 20.10
N PHE A 45 -10.06 -6.53 19.57
CA PHE A 45 -9.95 -8.00 19.48
C PHE A 45 -9.44 -8.66 20.77
N GLY A 46 -9.03 -7.87 21.77
CA GLY A 46 -8.66 -8.34 23.10
C GLY A 46 -9.87 -8.68 23.98
N VAL A 47 -11.09 -8.34 23.56
CA VAL A 47 -12.33 -8.65 24.28
C VAL A 47 -12.55 -10.17 24.35
N HIS A 48 -12.84 -10.69 25.54
CA HIS A 48 -12.98 -12.13 25.77
C HIS A 48 -14.35 -12.70 25.34
N ASP A 49 -15.38 -11.86 25.21
CA ASP A 49 -16.67 -12.30 24.68
C ASP A 49 -16.67 -12.27 23.14
N ARG A 50 -16.59 -13.46 22.56
CA ARG A 50 -16.62 -13.66 21.11
C ARG A 50 -17.94 -13.21 20.48
N VAL A 51 -19.07 -13.34 21.18
CA VAL A 51 -20.38 -12.96 20.64
C VAL A 51 -20.47 -11.46 20.45
N ASP A 52 -20.00 -10.69 21.42
CA ASP A 52 -20.00 -9.22 21.34
C ASP A 52 -18.97 -8.70 20.33
N LEU A 53 -17.79 -9.34 20.23
CA LEU A 53 -16.83 -9.04 19.16
C LEU A 53 -17.45 -9.20 17.76
N VAL A 54 -18.12 -10.34 17.50
CA VAL A 54 -18.77 -10.58 16.21
C VAL A 54 -19.85 -9.55 15.92
N LYS A 55 -20.67 -9.16 16.93
CA LYS A 55 -21.67 -8.10 16.76
C LYS A 55 -21.03 -6.76 16.37
N HIS A 56 -19.92 -6.38 17.00
CA HIS A 56 -19.21 -5.13 16.66
C HIS A 56 -18.66 -5.15 15.24
N ILE A 57 -18.06 -6.28 14.82
CA ILE A 57 -17.56 -6.44 13.44
C ILE A 57 -18.71 -6.32 12.43
N LEU A 58 -19.83 -7.02 12.66
CA LEU A 58 -20.98 -6.97 11.78
C LEU A 58 -21.56 -5.56 11.68
N LYS A 59 -21.77 -4.90 12.83
CA LYS A 59 -22.30 -3.53 12.89
C LYS A 59 -21.41 -2.54 12.14
N ALA A 60 -20.10 -2.57 12.39
CA ALA A 60 -19.16 -1.67 11.70
C ALA A 60 -19.09 -1.95 10.20
N SER A 61 -19.16 -3.23 9.80
CA SER A 61 -19.19 -3.62 8.39
C SER A 61 -20.47 -3.15 7.68
N GLU A 62 -21.63 -3.24 8.35
CA GLU A 62 -22.92 -2.81 7.81
C GLU A 62 -23.03 -1.28 7.72
N GLU A 63 -22.63 -0.56 8.77
CA GLU A 63 -22.79 0.90 8.85
C GLU A 63 -21.71 1.67 8.07
N TYR A 64 -20.44 1.19 8.09
CA TYR A 64 -19.30 1.92 7.53
C TYR A 64 -18.64 1.20 6.34
N GLY A 65 -18.76 -0.13 6.25
CA GLY A 65 -18.02 -0.93 5.26
C GLY A 65 -16.52 -1.08 5.55
N PHE A 66 -16.02 -0.45 6.61
CA PHE A 66 -14.64 -0.56 7.09
C PHE A 66 -14.53 -0.19 8.58
N PHE A 67 -13.47 -0.64 9.24
CA PHE A 67 -13.18 -0.36 10.65
C PHE A 67 -11.69 -0.51 10.94
N GLN A 68 -11.25 0.07 12.06
CA GLN A 68 -9.91 -0.16 12.61
C GLN A 68 -9.95 -1.31 13.61
N VAL A 69 -8.83 -2.02 13.77
CA VAL A 69 -8.69 -3.10 14.75
C VAL A 69 -7.55 -2.77 15.71
N ILE A 70 -7.79 -2.99 17.01
CA ILE A 70 -6.76 -2.93 18.05
C ILE A 70 -6.71 -4.27 18.80
N ASN A 71 -5.61 -4.52 19.52
CA ASN A 71 -5.39 -5.77 20.28
C ASN A 71 -5.58 -7.04 19.41
N HIS A 72 -5.21 -6.96 18.13
CA HIS A 72 -5.34 -8.05 17.15
C HIS A 72 -4.35 -9.23 17.36
N GLY A 73 -3.49 -9.16 18.38
CA GLY A 73 -2.54 -10.23 18.71
C GLY A 73 -1.28 -10.31 17.82
N VAL A 74 -1.14 -9.43 16.83
CA VAL A 74 0.10 -9.32 16.04
C VAL A 74 1.13 -8.54 16.84
N CYS A 75 2.31 -9.11 17.01
CA CYS A 75 3.44 -8.53 17.73
C CYS A 75 3.80 -7.13 17.19
N LYS A 76 3.97 -6.16 18.10
CA LYS A 76 4.25 -4.77 17.74
C LYS A 76 5.60 -4.64 17.05
N GLU A 77 6.60 -5.34 17.57
CA GLU A 77 7.95 -5.39 17.03
C GLU A 77 7.95 -5.90 15.58
N LEU A 78 7.15 -6.94 15.28
CA LEU A 78 6.99 -7.46 13.91
C LEU A 78 6.40 -6.41 12.95
N MET A 79 5.40 -5.64 13.38
CA MET A 79 4.82 -4.57 12.56
C MET A 79 5.83 -3.45 12.29
N GLU A 80 6.60 -3.06 13.30
CA GLU A 80 7.65 -2.04 13.18
C GLU A 80 8.78 -2.50 12.24
N GLU A 81 9.22 -3.75 12.37
CA GLU A 81 10.21 -4.37 11.48
C GLU A 81 9.71 -4.45 10.05
N THR A 82 8.45 -4.86 9.83
CA THR A 82 7.82 -4.89 8.50
C THR A 82 7.82 -3.51 7.86
N MET A 83 7.43 -2.48 8.60
CA MET A 83 7.44 -1.10 8.10
C MET A 83 8.86 -0.60 7.81
N LYS A 84 9.85 -1.00 8.62
CA LYS A 84 11.26 -0.66 8.39
C LYS A 84 11.79 -1.30 7.11
N VAL A 85 11.55 -2.60 6.91
CA VAL A 85 11.93 -3.34 5.69
C VAL A 85 11.36 -2.70 4.43
N LEU A 86 10.07 -2.36 4.44
CA LEU A 86 9.44 -1.73 3.27
C LEU A 86 9.99 -0.33 3.00
N LYS A 87 10.29 0.45 4.04
CA LYS A 87 10.97 1.75 3.90
C LYS A 87 12.36 1.60 3.29
N GLU A 88 13.14 0.63 3.77
CA GLU A 88 14.46 0.32 3.21
C GLU A 88 14.36 -0.11 1.74
N PHE A 89 13.44 -1.01 1.40
CA PHE A 89 13.20 -1.43 0.02
C PHE A 89 12.87 -0.23 -0.88
N HIS A 90 11.89 0.59 -0.50
CA HIS A 90 11.47 1.74 -1.31
C HIS A 90 12.53 2.86 -1.37
N GLY A 91 13.42 2.92 -0.38
CA GLY A 91 14.59 3.81 -0.33
C GLY A 91 15.77 3.37 -1.20
N MET A 92 15.80 2.14 -1.70
CA MET A 92 16.82 1.68 -2.67
C MET A 92 16.73 2.46 -3.98
N SER A 93 17.80 2.38 -4.77
CA SER A 93 17.82 2.96 -6.12
C SER A 93 16.74 2.34 -7.01
N GLU A 94 16.32 3.08 -8.03
CA GLU A 94 15.37 2.56 -9.02
C GLU A 94 15.84 1.24 -9.65
N GLU A 95 17.11 1.18 -10.06
CA GLU A 95 17.71 0.01 -10.69
C GLU A 95 17.65 -1.22 -9.78
N GLU A 96 17.99 -1.06 -8.50
CA GLU A 96 17.93 -2.15 -7.53
C GLU A 96 16.50 -2.65 -7.32
N LYS A 97 15.53 -1.74 -7.16
CA LYS A 97 14.12 -2.11 -6.98
C LYS A 97 13.58 -2.87 -8.18
N VAL A 98 13.89 -2.42 -9.40
CA VAL A 98 13.49 -3.11 -10.64
C VAL A 98 14.15 -4.48 -10.72
N ASN A 99 15.45 -4.57 -10.45
CA ASN A 99 16.19 -5.84 -10.49
C ASN A 99 15.67 -6.88 -9.49
N GLU A 100 15.27 -6.44 -8.29
CA GLU A 100 14.68 -7.35 -7.29
C GLU A 100 13.34 -7.94 -7.74
N CYS A 101 12.57 -7.22 -8.56
CA CYS A 101 11.22 -7.65 -8.99
C CYS A 101 11.19 -8.23 -10.42
N SER A 102 12.26 -8.11 -11.21
CA SER A 102 12.30 -8.60 -12.60
C SER A 102 12.70 -10.08 -12.73
N LYS A 103 13.04 -10.73 -11.62
CA LYS A 103 13.52 -12.13 -11.59
C LYS A 103 12.43 -13.14 -11.94
N ASP A 104 11.17 -12.73 -11.85
CA ASP A 104 10.01 -13.60 -12.02
C ASP A 104 9.48 -13.62 -13.47
N PRO A 105 9.55 -14.76 -14.17
CA PRO A 105 9.00 -14.88 -15.53
C PRO A 105 7.47 -14.75 -15.56
N ASN A 106 6.78 -15.12 -14.48
CA ASN A 106 5.32 -15.07 -14.36
C ASN A 106 4.83 -13.71 -13.85
N ARG A 107 5.75 -12.81 -13.48
CA ARG A 107 5.44 -11.49 -12.91
C ARG A 107 4.51 -11.58 -11.70
N SER A 108 4.66 -12.60 -10.88
CA SER A 108 3.99 -12.69 -9.58
C SER A 108 4.56 -11.64 -8.63
N CYS A 109 5.86 -11.35 -8.65
CA CYS A 109 6.48 -10.18 -8.01
C CYS A 109 6.69 -9.04 -9.01
N ARG A 110 6.24 -7.82 -8.67
CA ARG A 110 6.27 -6.65 -9.57
C ARG A 110 6.46 -5.36 -8.81
N ILE A 111 7.21 -4.44 -9.41
CA ILE A 111 7.20 -3.02 -9.04
C ILE A 111 6.73 -2.17 -10.21
N TYR A 112 5.85 -1.21 -9.94
CA TYR A 112 5.31 -0.30 -10.95
C TYR A 112 4.95 1.04 -10.34
N THR A 113 4.75 2.04 -11.20
CA THR A 113 4.32 3.39 -10.80
C THR A 113 2.90 3.66 -11.26
N SER A 114 2.16 4.49 -10.51
CA SER A 114 0.73 4.77 -10.67
C SER A 114 -0.17 3.53 -10.59
N SER A 115 -0.28 2.79 -11.69
CA SER A 115 -1.13 1.60 -11.82
C SER A 115 -0.46 0.59 -12.77
N GLU A 116 -0.90 -0.66 -12.72
CA GLU A 116 -0.44 -1.69 -13.66
C GLU A 116 -0.76 -1.35 -15.12
N ASN A 117 -1.80 -0.53 -15.35
CA ASN A 117 -2.28 -0.11 -16.66
C ASN A 117 -1.79 1.29 -17.06
N PHE A 118 -0.65 1.75 -16.54
CA PHE A 118 -0.07 3.09 -16.78
C PHE A 118 -0.32 3.69 -18.18
N LYS A 119 -0.13 2.93 -19.27
CA LYS A 119 -0.30 3.43 -20.64
C LYS A 119 -1.74 3.76 -21.04
N LYS A 120 -2.73 3.15 -20.38
CA LYS A 120 -4.16 3.31 -20.65
C LYS A 120 -4.79 4.34 -19.74
N ASP A 121 -4.14 4.68 -18.64
CA ASP A 121 -4.69 5.61 -17.65
C ASP A 121 -4.60 7.05 -18.18
N ALA A 122 -5.72 7.76 -18.14
CA ALA A 122 -5.76 9.19 -18.45
C ALA A 122 -5.17 10.04 -17.31
N ILE A 123 -5.31 9.57 -16.06
CA ILE A 123 -4.78 10.20 -14.85
C ILE A 123 -3.93 9.18 -14.10
N HIS A 124 -2.72 9.58 -13.71
CA HIS A 124 -1.77 8.77 -12.98
C HIS A 124 -1.81 9.09 -11.48
N TYR A 125 -1.59 8.07 -10.67
CA TYR A 125 -1.45 8.20 -9.23
C TYR A 125 -0.01 8.52 -8.85
N TRP A 126 0.16 9.44 -7.89
CA TRP A 126 1.46 9.78 -7.32
C TRP A 126 1.91 8.69 -6.32
N LYS A 127 2.22 7.49 -6.83
CA LYS A 127 2.69 6.36 -6.02
C LYS A 127 3.55 5.39 -6.83
N ASP A 128 4.46 4.74 -6.13
CA ASP A 128 5.06 3.48 -6.59
C ASP A 128 4.48 2.33 -5.75
N SER A 129 4.36 1.15 -6.35
CA SER A 129 3.74 -0.02 -5.72
C SER A 129 4.56 -1.26 -5.97
N LEU A 130 4.82 -2.01 -4.91
CA LEU A 130 5.38 -3.36 -4.93
C LEU A 130 4.23 -4.34 -4.69
N THR A 131 4.09 -5.34 -5.55
CA THR A 131 3.09 -6.40 -5.39
C THR A 131 3.74 -7.77 -5.54
N HIS A 132 3.36 -8.71 -4.68
CA HIS A 132 3.69 -10.12 -4.83
C HIS A 132 2.61 -11.03 -4.24
N THR A 133 2.49 -12.25 -4.75
CA THR A 133 1.50 -13.23 -4.28
C THR A 133 1.79 -13.67 -2.84
N CYS A 134 0.72 -13.89 -2.06
CA CYS A 134 0.72 -14.45 -0.70
C CYS A 134 -0.53 -15.39 -0.57
N PRO A 135 -0.47 -16.56 0.09
CA PRO A 135 0.60 -17.08 0.95
C PRO A 135 1.89 -17.35 0.16
N PRO A 136 3.07 -17.30 0.82
CA PRO A 136 4.31 -17.72 0.19
C PRO A 136 4.25 -19.23 -0.05
N SER A 137 3.68 -19.66 -1.17
CA SER A 137 3.97 -21.00 -1.66
C SER A 137 5.46 -21.06 -2.01
N GLU A 138 6.09 -22.22 -1.84
CA GLU A 138 7.50 -22.43 -2.20
C GLU A 138 7.79 -22.02 -3.67
N GLU A 139 6.76 -22.11 -4.52
CA GLU A 139 6.77 -21.73 -5.92
C GLU A 139 6.97 -20.23 -6.19
N HIS A 140 6.73 -19.34 -5.23
CA HIS A 140 6.79 -17.89 -5.46
C HIS A 140 7.72 -17.14 -4.52
N ILE A 141 8.03 -17.68 -3.33
CA ILE A 141 8.89 -17.00 -2.35
C ILE A 141 10.30 -16.72 -2.89
N HIS A 142 10.80 -17.55 -3.81
CA HIS A 142 12.12 -17.36 -4.41
C HIS A 142 12.19 -16.15 -5.34
N PHE A 143 11.04 -15.66 -5.82
CA PHE A 143 10.91 -14.46 -6.63
C PHE A 143 10.68 -13.18 -5.83
N TRP A 144 10.44 -13.27 -4.52
CA TRP A 144 10.33 -12.08 -3.67
C TRP A 144 11.68 -11.36 -3.58
N PRO A 145 11.70 -10.05 -3.25
CA PRO A 145 12.94 -9.32 -3.01
C PRO A 145 13.87 -10.06 -2.04
N GLN A 146 15.16 -10.09 -2.38
CA GLN A 146 16.25 -10.57 -1.52
C GLN A 146 16.92 -9.42 -0.76
N LYS A 147 16.70 -8.20 -1.22
CA LYS A 147 17.10 -6.97 -0.56
C LYS A 147 15.84 -6.18 -0.18
N PRO A 148 15.75 -5.64 1.05
CA PRO A 148 16.65 -5.86 2.18
C PRO A 148 16.77 -7.34 2.58
N THR A 149 17.86 -7.74 3.26
CA THR A 149 18.15 -9.16 3.55
C THR A 149 17.11 -9.82 4.46
N ASN A 150 16.36 -9.03 5.22
CA ASN A 150 15.26 -9.45 6.08
C ASN A 150 13.88 -9.22 5.45
N TYR A 151 13.79 -9.12 4.11
CA TYR A 151 12.52 -8.94 3.41
C TYR A 151 11.61 -10.19 3.50
N ARG A 152 12.21 -11.37 3.42
CA ARG A 152 11.52 -12.66 3.38
C ARG A 152 11.32 -13.24 4.77
#